data_AF-A0A0Q6D6X8-F1
#
_entry.id   AF-A0A0Q6D6X8-F1
#
_cell.length_a   1.000
_cell.length_b   1.000
_cell.length_c   1.000
_cell.angle_alpha   90.00
_cell.angle_beta   90.00
_cell.angle_gamma   90.00
#
_symmetry.space_group_name_H-M   'P 1'
#
loop_
_entity.id
_entity.type
_entity.pdbx_description
1 polymer ?
#
loop_
_entity_poly.entity_id
_entity_poly.type
_entity_poly.pdbx_seq_one_letter_code
_entity_poly.pdbx_strand_id
1 'polypeptide(L)'
;MSVPSPDDEDWRIVDAHQHFQDLEGSSYPWLEPGRPEPLEGDLSPIRRTYRPADYRRDVTSLGIVKAVHIQNGRNPADPLEETRWLGRIDIQPNQSMAPAKWTKPLKWMVRRS
;
A
#
# COMPACT_ATOMS: atom_id res chain seq x y z
N MET A 1 10.34 20.58 -35.25
CA MET A 1 9.58 19.66 -34.38
C MET A 1 9.90 20.06 -32.94
N SER A 2 8.89 20.42 -32.15
CA SER A 2 9.10 20.77 -30.74
C SER A 2 9.37 19.49 -29.96
N VAL A 3 10.38 19.49 -29.09
CA VAL A 3 10.61 18.38 -28.15
C VAL A 3 9.55 18.52 -27.05
N PRO A 4 8.79 17.47 -26.71
CA PRO A 4 7.84 17.53 -25.60
C PRO A 4 8.59 17.83 -24.29
N SER A 5 7.97 18.64 -23.44
CA SER A 5 8.43 18.87 -22.07
C SER A 5 8.35 17.54 -21.31
N PRO A 6 9.24 17.26 -20.35
CA PRO A 6 9.04 16.14 -19.43
C PRO A 6 7.60 16.13 -18.87
N ASP A 7 7.05 17.30 -18.56
CA ASP A 7 5.69 17.45 -18.01
C ASP A 7 4.55 17.04 -18.98
N ASP A 8 4.86 16.75 -20.25
CA ASP A 8 3.89 16.30 -21.26
C ASP A 8 3.68 14.76 -21.27
N GLU A 9 4.40 14.01 -20.43
CA GLU A 9 4.34 12.54 -20.38
C GLU A 9 3.46 12.03 -19.21
N ASP A 10 2.46 11.19 -19.52
CA ASP A 10 1.61 10.49 -18.54
C ASP A 10 2.41 9.35 -17.86
N TRP A 11 3.27 9.71 -16.92
CA TRP A 11 4.08 8.73 -16.19
C TRP A 11 3.23 7.90 -15.24
N ARG A 12 3.22 6.58 -15.49
CA ARG A 12 2.59 5.60 -14.60
C ARG A 12 3.62 5.08 -13.61
N ILE A 13 3.37 5.31 -12.32
CA ILE A 13 4.29 4.93 -11.26
C ILE A 13 3.86 3.60 -10.62
N VAL A 14 4.83 2.72 -10.38
CA VAL A 14 4.65 1.58 -9.49
C VAL A 14 5.37 1.90 -8.19
N ASP A 15 4.63 2.01 -7.09
CA ASP A 15 5.22 2.05 -5.76
C ASP A 15 5.74 0.65 -5.44
N ALA A 16 7.06 0.52 -5.39
CA ALA A 16 7.73 -0.75 -5.17
C ALA A 16 7.82 -1.14 -3.69
N HIS A 17 7.49 -0.23 -2.76
CA HIS A 17 7.72 -0.46 -1.34
C HIS A 17 6.75 0.36 -0.47
N GLN A 18 5.69 -0.30 0.01
CA GLN A 18 4.68 0.31 0.86
C GLN A 18 4.40 -0.56 2.10
N HIS A 19 4.07 0.08 3.23
CA HIS A 19 3.70 -0.59 4.48
C HIS A 19 2.30 -0.16 4.95
N PHE A 20 1.51 -1.10 5.48
CA PHE A 20 0.28 -0.80 6.19
C PHE A 20 0.43 -1.11 7.68
N GLN A 21 -0.31 -0.37 8.51
CA GLN A 21 -0.26 -0.50 9.95
C GLN A 21 -1.63 -0.29 10.57
N ASP A 22 -1.95 -1.15 11.54
CA ASP A 22 -3.20 -1.09 12.29
C ASP A 22 -2.89 -1.20 13.78
N LEU A 23 -2.67 -0.05 14.41
CA LEU A 23 -2.25 0.02 15.82
C LEU A 23 -3.39 -0.35 16.80
N GLU A 24 -4.63 -0.43 16.30
CA GLU A 24 -5.78 -0.88 17.08
C GLU A 24 -5.91 -2.41 17.07
N GLY A 25 -5.40 -3.05 16.00
CA GLY A 25 -5.63 -4.47 15.72
C GLY A 25 -4.42 -5.38 15.94
N SER A 26 -3.24 -4.86 16.31
CA SER A 26 -2.04 -5.66 16.58
C SER A 26 -0.93 -4.84 17.24
N SER A 27 0.18 -5.50 17.55
CA SER A 27 1.38 -4.87 18.08
C SER A 27 2.46 -4.70 17.01
N TYR A 28 3.22 -3.62 17.15
CA TYR A 28 4.36 -3.30 16.29
C TYR A 28 5.52 -2.88 17.20
N PRO A 29 6.32 -3.82 17.74
CA PRO A 29 7.29 -3.54 18.81
C PRO A 29 8.28 -2.42 18.50
N TRP A 30 8.64 -2.25 17.21
CA TRP A 30 9.55 -1.19 16.77
C TRP A 30 8.90 0.21 16.75
N LEU A 31 7.57 0.28 16.80
CA LEU A 31 6.75 1.49 16.73
C LEU A 31 6.12 1.87 18.08
N GLU A 32 6.14 0.95 19.06
CA GLU A 32 5.60 1.18 20.42
C GLU A 32 6.23 2.41 21.10
N PRO A 33 5.44 3.15 21.90
CA PRO A 33 5.97 4.25 22.70
C PRO A 33 6.91 3.72 23.79
N GLY A 34 7.97 4.48 24.10
CA GLY A 34 8.88 4.17 25.20
C GLY A 34 10.02 3.18 24.89
N ARG A 35 10.24 2.78 23.63
CA ARG A 35 11.50 2.13 23.24
C ARG A 35 12.69 3.12 23.38
N PRO A 36 13.92 2.64 23.61
CA PRO A 36 15.12 3.47 23.52
C PRO A 36 15.15 4.23 22.19
N GLU A 37 15.71 5.45 22.20
CA GLU A 37 15.76 6.34 21.03
C GLU A 37 15.97 5.56 19.73
N PRO A 38 14.95 5.53 18.85
CA PRO A 38 15.03 4.84 17.58
C PRO A 38 16.24 5.33 16.79
N LEU A 39 17.03 4.43 16.20
CA LEU A 39 18.04 4.84 15.20
C LEU A 39 17.37 5.59 14.03
N GLU A 40 16.07 5.41 13.89
CA GLU A 40 15.18 5.98 12.89
C GLU A 40 14.69 7.41 13.22
N GLY A 41 15.00 7.95 14.41
CA GLY A 41 14.56 9.28 14.85
C GLY A 41 13.16 9.33 15.49
N ASP A 42 12.53 10.51 15.50
CA ASP A 42 11.20 10.68 16.09
C ASP A 42 10.11 10.00 15.26
N LEU A 43 9.58 8.89 15.79
CA LEU A 43 8.52 8.11 15.14
C LEU A 43 7.11 8.65 15.38
N SER A 44 6.95 9.69 16.21
CA SER A 44 5.64 10.25 16.56
C SER A 44 4.74 10.55 15.34
N PRO A 45 5.24 11.09 14.21
CA PRO A 45 4.42 11.33 13.02
C PRO A 45 3.81 10.07 12.39
N ILE A 46 4.46 8.91 12.56
CA ILE A 46 4.03 7.64 11.97
C ILE A 46 3.38 6.70 12.98
N ARG A 47 3.32 7.05 14.27
CA ARG A 47 2.60 6.28 15.31
C ARG A 47 1.08 6.45 15.22
N ARG A 48 0.50 6.03 14.10
CA ARG A 48 -0.95 6.08 13.82
C ARG A 48 -1.40 4.93 12.94
N THR A 49 -2.67 4.54 12.97
CA THR A 49 -3.20 3.59 11.98
C THR A 49 -3.10 4.17 10.56
N TYR A 50 -2.62 3.36 9.62
CA TYR A 50 -2.47 3.71 8.20
C TYR A 50 -2.90 2.52 7.33
N ARG A 51 -4.08 2.66 6.71
CA ARG A 51 -4.78 1.59 5.99
C ARG A 51 -4.87 1.93 4.48
N PRO A 52 -5.37 1.01 3.63
CA PRO A 52 -5.46 1.25 2.19
C PRO A 52 -6.18 2.55 1.78
N ALA A 53 -7.17 3.00 2.56
CA ALA A 53 -7.87 4.27 2.29
C ALA A 53 -6.96 5.50 2.48
N ASP A 54 -6.09 5.48 3.49
CA ASP A 54 -5.13 6.56 3.73
C ASP A 54 -4.10 6.63 2.61
N TYR A 55 -3.55 5.48 2.23
CA TYR A 55 -2.61 5.39 1.11
C TYR A 55 -3.19 5.97 -0.18
N ARG A 56 -4.42 5.60 -0.55
CA ARG A 56 -5.09 6.13 -1.74
C ARG A 56 -5.22 7.65 -1.71
N ARG A 57 -5.64 8.20 -0.57
CA ARG A 57 -5.77 9.66 -0.40
C ARG A 57 -4.43 10.35 -0.62
N ASP A 58 -3.36 9.82 -0.04
CA ASP A 58 -2.06 10.46 -0.04
C ASP A 58 -1.37 10.38 -1.41
N VAL A 59 -1.64 9.35 -2.22
CA VAL A 59 -0.99 9.16 -3.54
C VAL A 59 -1.85 9.57 -4.74
N THR A 60 -3.05 10.12 -4.52
CA THR A 60 -4.04 10.40 -5.59
C THR A 60 -3.47 11.24 -6.74
N SER A 61 -2.58 12.20 -6.47
CA SER A 61 -2.00 13.10 -7.47
C SER A 61 -0.72 12.57 -8.12
N LEU A 62 -0.23 11.39 -7.74
CA LEU A 62 1.10 10.90 -8.13
C LEU A 62 1.08 9.93 -9.32
N GLY A 63 -0.09 9.57 -9.85
CA GLY A 63 -0.16 8.61 -10.96
C GLY A 63 0.28 7.18 -10.58
N ILE A 64 0.16 6.81 -9.29
CA ILE A 64 0.44 5.44 -8.84
C ILE A 64 -0.58 4.48 -9.44
N VAL A 65 -0.11 3.55 -10.27
CA VAL A 65 -0.95 2.50 -10.85
C VAL A 65 -0.87 1.20 -10.07
N LYS A 66 0.22 0.92 -9.35
CA LYS A 66 0.35 -0.30 -8.54
C LYS A 66 1.21 -0.02 -7.31
N ALA A 67 1.01 -0.82 -6.26
CA ALA A 67 1.81 -0.79 -5.05
C ALA A 67 2.22 -2.21 -4.66
N VAL A 68 3.40 -2.36 -4.06
CA VAL A 68 3.89 -3.59 -3.45
C VAL A 68 3.93 -3.42 -1.94
N HIS A 69 3.15 -4.24 -1.23
CA HIS A 69 3.19 -4.28 0.23
C HIS A 69 4.42 -5.07 0.70
N ILE A 70 5.15 -4.49 1.64
CA ILE A 70 6.25 -5.13 2.38
C ILE A 70 5.83 -5.28 3.85
N GLN A 71 6.21 -6.39 4.47
CA GLN A 71 5.85 -6.69 5.85
C GLN A 71 6.30 -5.56 6.79
N ASN A 72 5.40 -5.11 7.68
CA ASN A 72 5.67 -4.01 8.61
C ASN A 72 6.03 -4.47 10.02
N GLY A 73 6.31 -5.77 10.20
CA GLY A 73 6.68 -6.34 11.50
C GLY A 73 5.53 -6.49 12.49
N ARG A 74 4.29 -6.70 11.99
CA ARG A 74 3.11 -6.97 12.82
C ARG A 74 3.32 -8.26 13.62
N ASN A 75 3.14 -8.19 14.93
CA ASN A 75 3.24 -9.30 15.90
C ASN A 75 4.39 -10.31 15.62
N PRO A 76 5.58 -10.13 16.20
CA PRO A 76 6.71 -11.03 15.94
C PRO A 76 6.49 -12.47 16.41
N ALA A 77 5.50 -12.73 17.27
CA ALA A 77 5.18 -14.07 17.74
C ALA A 77 4.35 -14.90 16.72
N ASP A 78 3.67 -14.25 15.77
CA ASP A 78 2.97 -14.90 14.65
C ASP A 78 3.28 -14.19 13.33
N PRO A 79 4.38 -14.58 12.64
CA PRO A 79 4.79 -13.95 11.38
C PRO A 79 3.75 -14.01 10.26
N LEU A 80 2.78 -14.93 10.34
CA LEU A 80 1.72 -15.08 9.35
C LEU A 80 0.49 -14.21 9.65
N GLU A 81 0.43 -13.59 10.84
CA GLU A 81 -0.71 -12.79 11.25
C GLU A 81 -0.96 -11.62 10.29
N GLU A 82 0.12 -10.96 9.82
CA GLU A 82 0.04 -9.87 8.84
C GLU A 82 -0.56 -10.33 7.52
N THR A 83 -0.05 -11.43 6.96
CA THR A 83 -0.56 -12.00 5.71
C THR A 83 -2.05 -12.36 5.80
N ARG A 84 -2.48 -12.92 6.94
CA ARG A 84 -3.91 -13.21 7.16
C ARG A 84 -4.74 -11.93 7.27
N TRP A 85 -4.21 -10.90 7.93
CA TRP A 85 -4.86 -9.60 8.06
C TRP A 85 -4.99 -8.88 6.71
N LEU A 86 -3.96 -8.90 5.87
CA LEU A 86 -4.00 -8.36 4.49
C LEU A 86 -5.15 -8.98 3.68
N GLY A 87 -5.40 -10.28 3.83
CA GLY A 87 -6.51 -10.97 3.17
C GLY A 87 -7.91 -10.58 3.66
N ARG A 88 -8.03 -9.79 4.74
CA ARG A 88 -9.31 -9.32 5.32
C ARG A 88 -9.58 -7.84 5.09
N ILE A 89 -8.55 -7.03 4.87
CA ILE A 89 -8.71 -5.59 4.67
C ILE A 89 -9.02 -5.26 3.21
N ASP A 90 -9.67 -4.12 2.99
CA ASP A 90 -10.09 -3.67 1.66
C ASP A 90 -8.90 -3.16 0.81
N ILE A 91 -8.09 -4.11 0.33
CA ILE A 91 -7.09 -3.88 -0.70
C ILE A 91 -7.79 -4.03 -2.05
N GLN A 92 -8.28 -2.91 -2.57
CA GLN A 92 -8.82 -2.88 -3.92
C GLN A 92 -7.67 -3.14 -4.91
N PRO A 93 -7.76 -4.15 -5.80
CA PRO A 93 -6.90 -4.16 -6.97
C PRO A 93 -7.18 -2.86 -7.72
N ASN A 94 -6.13 -2.10 -8.07
CA ASN A 94 -6.30 -0.77 -8.66
C ASN A 94 -7.40 -0.81 -9.74
N GLN A 95 -8.41 0.04 -9.59
CA GLN A 95 -9.26 0.37 -10.71
C GLN A 95 -8.63 1.60 -11.34
N SER A 96 -8.14 1.44 -12.56
CA SER A 96 -7.76 2.54 -13.44
C SER A 96 -8.86 3.60 -13.42
N MET A 97 -8.53 4.81 -12.97
CA MET A 97 -9.34 5.98 -13.28
C MET A 97 -9.19 6.28 -14.78
N ALA A 98 -10.17 5.84 -15.56
CA ALA A 98 -10.70 6.53 -16.74
C ALA A 98 -12.00 5.83 -17.20
N PRO A 99 -13.17 6.49 -17.26
CA PRO A 99 -14.30 5.96 -18.00
C PRO A 99 -14.04 6.17 -19.50
N ALA A 100 -13.27 5.29 -20.12
CA ALA A 100 -13.28 5.11 -21.57
C ALA A 100 -13.33 3.61 -21.90
N LYS A 101 -14.54 3.08 -21.79
CA LYS A 101 -15.06 1.91 -22.52
C LYS A 101 -14.25 0.61 -22.38
N TRP A 102 -14.60 -0.21 -21.39
CA TRP A 102 -14.38 -1.66 -21.50
C TRP A 102 -15.62 -2.43 -21.04
N THR A 103 -16.49 -2.73 -22.00
CA THR A 103 -17.51 -3.78 -21.87
C THR A 103 -16.88 -5.12 -22.23
N LYS A 104 -16.62 -5.96 -21.23
CA LYS A 104 -16.88 -7.42 -21.22
C LYS A 104 -16.35 -8.04 -19.92
N PRO A 105 -17.12 -8.91 -19.22
CA PRO A 105 -16.67 -9.55 -18.00
C PRO A 105 -15.66 -10.67 -18.29
N LEU A 106 -14.52 -10.65 -17.60
CA LEU A 106 -13.52 -11.72 -17.67
C LEU A 106 -13.97 -12.89 -16.78
N LYS A 107 -14.14 -14.08 -17.38
CA LYS A 107 -14.34 -15.34 -16.65
C LYS A 107 -13.02 -15.77 -16.00
N TRP A 108 -13.06 -16.08 -14.71
CA TRP A 108 -11.95 -16.72 -14.00
C TRP A 108 -11.83 -18.19 -14.44
N MET A 109 -10.63 -18.60 -14.88
CA MET A 109 -10.25 -20.01 -15.08
C MET A 109 -9.26 -20.41 -13.98
N VAL A 110 -9.73 -21.21 -13.02
CA VAL A 110 -8.88 -21.92 -12.08
C VAL A 110 -8.37 -23.18 -12.77
N ARG A 111 -7.06 -23.31 -12.93
CA ARG A 111 -6.41 -24.57 -13.28
C ARG A 111 -5.76 -25.11 -12.02
N ARG A 112 -6.32 -26.18 -11.45
CA ARG A 112 -5.64 -27.01 -10.45
C ARG A 112 -4.86 -28.08 -11.21
N SER A 113 -3.62 -28.31 -10.78
CA SER A 113 -2.83 -29.49 -11.12
C SER A 113 -3.45 -30.74 -10.54
#